data_AF-Q9YH47-F1
#
_entry.id   AF-Q9YH47-F1
#
_cell.length_a   1.000
_cell.length_b   1.000
_cell.length_c   1.000
_cell.angle_alpha   90.00
_cell.angle_beta   90.00
_cell.angle_gamma   90.00
#
_symmetry.space_group_name_H-M   'P 1'
#
loop_
_entity.id
_entity.type
_entity.pdbx_description
1 polymer ?
#
loop_
_entity_poly.entity_id
_entity_poly.type
_entity_poly.pdbx_seq_one_letter_code
_entity_poly.pdbx_strand_id
1 'polypeptide(L)' 'REFHRRYRLPANVDQAAITCSLSNDGMLTFSGPKVPANMDASHSERPI' A
#
# COMPACT_ATOMS: atom_id res chain seq x y z
N ARG A 1 10.74 -20.81 9.91
CA ARG A 1 10.78 -20.19 8.55
C ARG A 1 10.34 -18.75 8.71
N GLU A 2 11.07 -17.82 8.13
CA GLU A 2 10.77 -16.39 8.15
C GLU A 2 10.55 -15.93 6.70
N PHE A 3 9.67 -14.95 6.50
CA PHE A 3 9.34 -14.47 5.16
C PHE A 3 9.08 -12.97 5.15
N HIS A 4 9.93 -12.24 4.45
CA HIS A 4 9.87 -10.78 4.37
C HIS A 4 9.51 -10.35 2.95
N ARG A 5 8.50 -9.49 2.82
CA ARG A 5 8.14 -8.82 1.56
C ARG A 5 8.14 -7.32 1.77
N ARG A 6 8.71 -6.59 0.81
CA ARG A 6 8.71 -5.13 0.79
C ARG A 6 8.08 -4.67 -0.51
N TYR A 7 7.13 -3.76 -0.41
CA TYR A 7 6.44 -3.17 -1.56
C TYR A 7 6.65 -1.67 -1.57
N ARG A 8 6.65 -1.10 -2.77
CA ARG A 8 6.53 0.35 -2.92
C ARG A 8 5.05 0.70 -2.87
N LEU A 9 4.70 1.67 -2.04
CA LEU A 9 3.35 2.21 -2.03
C LEU A 9 3.20 3.19 -3.21
N PRO A 10 2.00 3.27 -3.82
CA PRO A 10 1.69 4.35 -4.74
C PRO A 10 1.85 5.71 -4.04
N ALA A 11 2.28 6.74 -4.79
CA ALA A 11 2.53 8.07 -4.25
C ALA A 11 1.28 8.74 -3.64
N ASN A 12 0.10 8.32 -4.08
CA ASN A 12 -1.19 8.83 -3.62
C ASN A 12 -1.84 7.94 -2.55
N VAL A 13 -1.08 7.14 -1.80
CA VAL A 13 -1.61 6.37 -0.66
C VAL A 13 -1.14 7.01 0.65
N ASP A 14 -2.06 7.22 1.58
CA ASP A 14 -1.70 7.65 2.94
C ASP A 14 -1.09 6.46 3.70
N GLN A 15 0.23 6.50 3.87
CA GLN A 15 0.97 5.44 4.53
C GLN A 15 0.60 5.29 6.01
N ALA A 16 0.23 6.39 6.69
CA ALA A 16 -0.11 6.34 8.12
C ALA A 16 -1.46 5.66 8.37
N ALA A 17 -2.33 5.65 7.36
CA ALA A 17 -3.67 5.07 7.43
C ALA A 17 -3.76 3.64 6.84
N ILE A 18 -2.64 2.96 6.59
CA ILE A 18 -2.64 1.57 6.13
C ILE A 18 -3.16 0.65 7.23
N THR A 19 -4.06 -0.25 6.84
CA THR A 19 -4.58 -1.33 7.68
C THR A 19 -4.33 -2.68 7.04
N CYS A 20 -4.31 -3.74 7.86
CA CYS A 20 -4.14 -5.11 7.37
C CYS A 20 -5.12 -6.07 8.05
N SER A 21 -5.47 -7.13 7.32
CA SER A 21 -6.30 -8.22 7.83
C SER A 21 -5.78 -9.55 7.29
N LEU A 22 -5.83 -10.58 8.14
CA LEU A 22 -5.51 -11.96 7.78
C LEU A 22 -6.81 -12.76 7.80
N SER A 23 -7.17 -13.35 6.67
CA SER A 23 -8.33 -14.24 6.58
C SER A 23 -7.99 -15.65 7.06
N ASN A 24 -9.03 -16.43 7.36
CA ASN A 24 -8.89 -17.80 7.89
C ASN A 24 -8.24 -18.78 6.90
N ASP A 25 -8.27 -18.47 5.61
CA ASP A 25 -7.58 -19.23 4.54
C ASP A 25 -6.10 -18.82 4.39
N GLY A 26 -5.61 -17.88 5.21
CA GLY A 26 -4.20 -17.48 5.25
C GLY A 26 -3.82 -16.34 4.30
N MET A 27 -4.78 -15.62 3.72
CA MET A 27 -4.50 -14.47 2.86
C MET A 27 -4.31 -13.19 3.69
N LEU A 28 -3.12 -12.59 3.62
CA LEU A 28 -2.84 -11.29 4.22
C LEU A 28 -3.17 -10.17 3.24
N THR A 29 -4.15 -9.35 3.58
CA THR A 29 -4.59 -8.19 2.78
C THR A 29 -4.12 -6.89 3.43
N PHE A 30 -3.59 -5.98 2.62
CA PHE A 30 -3.23 -4.62 3.01
C PHE A 30 -4.13 -3.64 2.27
N SER A 31 -4.69 -2.65 2.96
CA SER A 31 -5.53 -1.62 2.37
C SER A 31 -5.22 -0.26 2.98
N GLY A 32 -5.42 0.82 2.22
CA GLY A 32 -5.19 2.18 2.67
C GLY A 32 -5.92 3.17 1.78
N PRO A 33 -6.35 4.32 2.32
CA PRO A 33 -7.06 5.33 1.55
C PRO A 33 -6.11 6.05 0.57
N LYS A 34 -6.69 6.54 -0.52
CA LYS A 34 -5.98 7.45 -1.42
C LYS A 34 -5.91 8.84 -0.77
N VAL A 35 -4.76 9.49 -0.84
CA VAL A 35 -4.61 10.90 -0.50
C VAL A 35 -5.47 11.71 -1.49
N PRO A 36 -6.25 12.69 -1.03
CA PRO A 36 -7.05 13.54 -1.91
C PRO A 36 -6.20 14.18 -3.02
N ALA A 37 -6.73 14.23 -4.24
CA ALA A 37 -6.03 14.68 -5.45
C ALA A 37 -5.54 16.14 -5.44
N ASN A 38 -5.85 16.91 -4.39
CA ASN A 38 -5.39 18.29 -4.22
C ASN A 38 -4.02 18.38 -3.51
N MET A 39 -3.40 17.24 -3.17
CA MET A 39 -2.02 17.13 -2.75
C MET A 39 -1.25 16.46 -3.89
N ASP A 40 -0.53 17.25 -4.68
CA ASP A 40 0.21 16.82 -5.88
C ASP A 40 1.02 15.54 -5.64
N ALA A 41 0.47 14.40 -6.09
CA ALA A 41 1.20 13.16 -6.16
C ALA A 41 2.00 13.16 -7.48
N SER A 42 3.13 13.86 -7.46
CA SER A 42 4.07 13.94 -8.59
C SER A 42 4.38 12.54 -9.15
N HIS A 43 3.88 12.35 -10.36
CA HIS A 43 3.98 11.18 -11.22
C HIS A 43 5.36 10.51 -11.17
N SER A 44 5.43 9.27 -10.69
CA SER A 44 6.56 8.38 -11.01
C SER A 44 6.12 6.91 -11.04
N GLU A 45 5.18 6.62 -11.93
CA GLU A 45 4.97 5.27 -12.43
C GLU A 45 6.23 4.85 -13.21
N ARG A 46 7.11 4.07 -12.58
CA ARG A 46 8.21 3.38 -13.28
C ARG A 46 7.86 1.89 -13.37
N PRO A 47 8.04 1.27 -14.55
CA PRO A 47 7.68 -0.13 -14.76
C PRO A 47 8.56 -1.06 -13.92
N ILE A 48 7.96 -2.21 -13.61
CA ILE A 48 8.46 -3.28 -12.75
C ILE A 48 9.47 -4.15 -13.49
#